data_AF-A0A150K4B6-F1
#
_entry.id   AF-A0A150K4B6-F1
#
_cell.length_a   1.000
_cell.length_b   1.000
_cell.length_c   1.000
_cell.angle_alpha   90.00
_cell.angle_beta   90.00
_cell.angle_gamma   90.00
#
_symmetry.space_group_name_H-M   'P 1'
#
loop_
_entity.id
_entity.type
_entity.pdbx_description
1 polymer ?
#
loop_
_entity_poly.entity_id
_entity_poly.type
_entity_poly.pdbx_seq_one_letter_code
_entity_poly.pdbx_strand_id
1 'polypeptide(L)' 'MSFVLSKGGTCTGEHGVGIGKAKYQREEHGPAYGTMKKIKDLFDPNHILNPGKIFI' A
#
# COMPACT_ATOMS: atom_id res chain seq x y z
N MET A 1 -3.47 12.69 5.32
CA MET A 1 -2.17 12.03 5.03
C MET A 1 -1.35 12.83 4.03
N SER A 2 -1.96 13.45 3.02
CA SER A 2 -1.31 14.40 2.09
C SER A 2 -0.34 15.40 2.75
N PHE A 3 -0.69 16.07 3.86
CA PHE A 3 0.27 16.95 4.57
C PHE A 3 1.54 16.20 5.02
N VAL A 4 1.38 15.06 5.70
CA VAL A 4 2.49 14.25 6.20
C VAL A 4 3.38 13.76 5.06
N LEU A 5 2.78 13.20 4.00
CA LEU A 5 3.52 12.71 2.83
C LEU A 5 4.22 13.85 2.08
N SER A 6 3.59 15.03 1.95
CA SER A 6 4.21 16.22 1.34
C SER A 6 5.43 16.75 2.10
N LYS A 7 5.56 16.38 3.39
CA LYS A 7 6.69 16.71 4.25
C LYS A 7 7.71 15.57 4.35
N GLY A 8 7.57 14.52 3.54
CA GLY A 8 8.45 13.36 3.56
C GLY A 8 8.22 12.40 4.72
N GLY A 9 7.11 12.55 5.46
CA GLY A 9 6.70 11.57 6.47
C GLY A 9 6.10 10.31 5.86
N THR A 10 5.74 9.34 6.71
CA THR A 10 5.18 8.03 6.32
C THR A 10 3.77 7.82 6.87
N CYS A 11 2.95 6.99 6.20
CA CYS A 11 1.61 6.66 6.68
C CYS A 11 1.60 5.86 7.98
N THR A 12 2.72 5.23 8.36
CA THR A 12 2.79 4.40 9.56
C THR A 12 4.21 4.29 10.10
N GLY A 13 4.35 4.18 11.43
CA GLY A 13 5.62 3.78 12.06
C GLY A 13 5.70 2.26 12.21
N GLU A 14 4.78 1.71 13.01
CA GLU A 14 4.77 0.32 13.47
C GLU A 14 3.40 -0.36 13.26
N HIS A 15 2.30 0.39 13.29
CA HIS A 15 0.94 -0.16 13.23
C HIS A 15 0.49 -0.70 11.86
N GLY A 16 1.36 -0.63 10.85
CA GLY A 16 1.04 -1.04 9.48
C GLY A 16 -0.01 -0.18 8.77
N VAL A 17 -0.43 -0.65 7.60
CA VAL A 17 -1.30 0.05 6.65
C VAL A 17 -2.78 -0.30 6.90
N GLY A 18 -3.11 -1.59 6.76
CA GLY A 18 -4.47 -2.07 6.82
C GLY A 18 -5.41 -1.38 5.81
N ILE A 19 -6.72 -1.59 5.96
CA ILE A 19 -7.71 -1.00 5.05
C ILE A 19 -7.72 0.54 5.15
N GLY A 20 -7.58 1.07 6.36
CA GLY A 20 -7.69 2.51 6.62
C GLY A 20 -6.65 3.37 5.91
N LYS A 21 -5.44 2.84 5.71
CA LYS A 21 -4.34 3.56 5.06
C LYS A 21 -4.03 3.08 3.64
N ALA A 22 -4.65 1.99 3.17
CA ALA A 22 -4.40 1.41 1.84
C ALA A 22 -4.49 2.46 0.70
N LYS A 23 -5.41 3.42 0.83
CA LYS A 23 -5.65 4.47 -0.17
C LYS A 23 -4.47 5.43 -0.37
N TYR A 24 -3.55 5.49 0.58
CA TYR A 24 -2.37 6.36 0.53
C TYR A 24 -1.12 5.65 -0.01
N GLN A 25 -1.14 4.32 -0.14
CA GLN A 25 0.04 3.54 -0.53
C GLN A 25 0.55 3.86 -1.94
N ARG A 26 -0.35 4.25 -2.86
CA ARG A 26 0.05 4.70 -4.20
C ARG A 26 0.79 6.04 -4.16
N GLU A 27 0.34 6.96 -3.30
CA GLU A 27 0.98 8.27 -3.12
C GLU A 27 2.33 8.12 -2.43
N GLU A 28 2.40 7.33 -1.34
CA GLU A 28 3.62 7.14 -0.56
C GLU A 28 4.74 6.42 -1.32
N HIS A 29 4.41 5.38 -2.09
CA HIS A 29 5.42 4.56 -2.77
C HIS A 29 5.59 4.87 -4.26
N GLY A 30 4.73 5.70 -4.84
CA GLY A 30 4.79 6.10 -6.24
C GLY A 30 4.93 4.89 -7.19
N PRO A 31 5.91 4.89 -8.12
CA PRO A 31 6.10 3.81 -9.08
C PRO A 31 6.30 2.42 -8.44
N ALA A 32 6.89 2.34 -7.24
CA ALA A 32 7.13 1.07 -6.56
C ALA A 32 5.82 0.35 -6.18
N TYR A 33 4.70 1.08 -6.06
CA TYR A 33 3.38 0.51 -5.83
C TYR A 33 3.00 -0.53 -6.89
N GLY A 34 3.34 -0.28 -8.14
CA GLY A 34 3.09 -1.22 -9.24
C GLY A 34 3.91 -2.50 -9.11
N THR A 35 5.19 -2.40 -8.71
CA THR A 35 6.04 -3.57 -8.46
C THR A 35 5.50 -4.41 -7.31
N MET A 36 5.06 -3.79 -6.21
CA MET A 36 4.46 -4.50 -5.09
C MET A 36 3.19 -5.25 -5.49
N LYS A 37 2.35 -4.65 -6.35
CA LYS A 37 1.17 -5.32 -6.90
C LYS A 37 1.55 -6.52 -7.77
N LYS A 38 2.54 -6.40 -8.66
CA LYS A 38 3.04 -7.52 -9.47
C LYS A 38 3.56 -8.68 -8.61
N ILE A 39 4.26 -8.37 -7.50
CA ILE A 39 4.70 -9.40 -6.55
C ILE A 39 3.49 -10.08 -5.91
N LYS A 40 2.47 -9.33 -5.49
CA LYS A 40 1.23 -9.91 -4.95
C LYS A 40 0.56 -10.83 -5.97
N ASP A 41 0.41 -10.40 -7.20
CA ASP A 41 -0.26 -11.15 -8.26
C ASP A 41 0.53 -12.42 -8.64
N LEU A 42 1.87 -12.40 -8.53
CA LEU A 42 2.74 -13.55 -8.77
C LEU A 42 2.50 -14.68 -7.75
N PHE A 43 2.33 -14.35 -6.47
CA PHE A 43 2.21 -15.33 -5.38
C PHE A 43 0.76 -15.61 -4.96
N ASP A 44 -0.19 -14.74 -5.30
CA ASP A 44 -1.61 -14.89 -4.99
C ASP A 44 -2.49 -14.50 -6.20
N PRO A 45 -2.41 -15.26 -7.31
CA PRO A 45 -3.09 -14.93 -8.57
C PRO A 45 -4.63 -14.96 -8.45
N ASN A 46 -5.15 -15.66 -7.45
CA ASN A 46 -6.60 -15.73 -7.18
C ASN A 46 -7.05 -14.73 -6.09
N HIS A 47 -6.14 -13.90 -5.59
CA HIS A 47 -6.40 -12.87 -4.58
C HIS A 47 -7.09 -13.37 -3.29
N ILE A 48 -6.75 -14.57 -2.81
CA ILE A 48 -7.37 -15.16 -1.62
C ILE A 48 -6.76 -14.63 -0.32
N LEU A 49 -5.51 -14.19 -0.34
CA LEU A 49 -4.80 -13.76 0.88
C LEU A 49 -5.06 -12.29 1.16
N ASN A 50 -6.04 -12.03 2.04
CA ASN A 50 -6.33 -10.71 2.61
C ASN A 50 -6.67 -9.63 1.54
N PRO A 51 -7.74 -9.84 0.76
CA PRO A 51 -8.11 -8.96 -0.33
C PRO A 51 -8.39 -7.53 0.15
N GLY A 52 -7.97 -6.54 -0.64
CA GLY A 52 -8.21 -5.13 -0.36
C GLY A 52 -7.38 -4.51 0.78
N LYS A 53 -6.48 -5.26 1.43
CA LYS A 53 -5.76 -4.76 2.62
C LYS A 53 -4.67 -3.72 2.31
N ILE A 54 -4.06 -3.80 1.14
CA ILE A 54 -2.96 -2.91 0.71
C ILE A 54 -3.21 -2.37 -0.70
N PHE A 55 -3.79 -3.20 -1.57
CA PHE A 55 -4.11 -2.84 -2.94
C PHE A 55 -5.62 -2.68 -3.10
N ILE A 56 -6.04 -1.47 -3.47
CA ILE A 56 -7.41 -1.08 -3.80
C ILE A 56 -7.43 -0.33 -5.13
#